data_AF-A0A131XNG4-F1
#
_entry.id   AF-A0A131XNG4-F1
#
_cell.length_a   1.000
_cell.length_b   1.000
_cell.length_c   1.000
_cell.angle_alpha   90.00
_cell.angle_beta   90.00
_cell.angle_gamma   90.00
#
_symmetry.space_group_name_H-M   'P 1'
#
loop_
_entity.id
_entity.type
_entity.pdbx_description
1 polymer ?
#
loop_
_entity_poly.entity_id
_entity_poly.type
_entity_poly.pdbx_seq_one_letter_code
_entity_poly.pdbx_strand_id
1 'polypeptide(L)'
;LEVEILRRKADLGMISYDATPTCNVDDDSSASKSCSGSEDVQAATSENEDGALDETGRIGNTDWCQCGCCAQMPTADECVCCREYPAAASRQPGCLTSNPDFETVCLSPGVLEVAYLVMCYYRQEGMGITAHE
;
A
#
# COMPACT_ATOMS: atom_id res chain seq x y z
N LEU A 1 8.98 12.37 -29.62
CA LEU A 1 8.08 11.68 -28.66
C LEU A 1 8.62 10.31 -28.28
N GLU A 2 8.63 9.32 -29.18
CA GLU A 2 9.12 7.96 -28.88
C GLU A 2 10.58 7.90 -28.40
N VAL A 3 11.49 8.59 -29.09
CA VAL A 3 12.92 8.69 -28.69
C VAL A 3 13.09 9.34 -27.31
N GLU A 4 12.19 10.25 -26.95
CA GLU A 4 12.24 10.97 -25.68
C GLU A 4 11.71 10.11 -24.52
N ILE A 5 10.70 9.28 -24.78
CA ILE A 5 10.20 8.26 -23.86
C ILE A 5 11.29 7.23 -23.59
N LEU A 6 11.99 6.75 -24.63
CA LEU A 6 13.07 5.77 -24.49
C LEU A 6 14.26 6.31 -23.68
N ARG A 7 14.63 7.59 -23.86
CA ARG A 7 15.66 8.23 -23.03
C ARG A 7 15.24 8.37 -21.57
N ARG A 8 14.02 8.85 -21.31
CA ARG A 8 13.49 8.97 -19.94
C ARG A 8 13.36 7.62 -19.24
N LYS A 9 13.01 6.55 -19.96
CA LYS A 9 12.98 5.18 -19.43
C LYS A 9 14.37 4.71 -18.98
N ALA A 10 15.43 5.07 -19.71
CA ALA A 10 16.80 4.76 -19.33
C ALA A 10 17.25 5.57 -18.09
N ASP A 11 16.85 6.84 -17.99
CA ASP A 11 17.19 7.73 -16.88
C ASP A 11 16.48 7.38 -15.56
N LEU A 12 15.29 6.76 -15.63
CA LEU A 12 14.52 6.39 -14.44
C LEU A 12 15.17 5.28 -13.60
N GLY A 13 16.15 4.56 -14.16
CA GLY A 13 16.79 3.42 -13.50
C GLY A 13 15.79 2.28 -13.27
N MET A 14 16.21 1.04 -13.54
CA MET A 14 15.40 -0.13 -13.18
C MET A 14 15.23 -0.17 -11.66
N ILE A 15 14.05 0.18 -11.16
CA ILE A 15 13.71 -0.02 -9.75
C ILE A 15 13.57 -1.54 -9.57
N SER A 16 14.50 -2.18 -8.85
CA SER A 16 14.32 -3.57 -8.41
C SER A 16 13.16 -3.59 -7.41
N TYR A 17 12.07 -4.24 -7.82
CA TYR A 17 10.87 -4.42 -7.01
C TYR A 17 11.00 -5.58 -6.01
N ASP A 18 12.16 -6.23 -5.93
CA ASP A 18 12.41 -7.41 -5.10
C ASP A 18 12.32 -7.12 -3.58
N ALA A 19 12.33 -5.83 -3.20
CA ALA A 19 12.15 -5.38 -1.81
C ALA A 19 10.71 -4.96 -1.48
N THR A 20 9.76 -5.03 -2.42
CA THR A 20 8.35 -4.80 -2.08
C THR A 20 7.77 -6.07 -1.45
N PRO A 21 7.33 -6.04 -0.19
CA PRO A 21 6.70 -7.19 0.44
C PRO A 21 5.33 -7.36 -0.20
N THR A 22 5.23 -8.07 -1.32
CA THR A 22 3.93 -8.57 -1.77
C THR A 22 3.50 -9.59 -0.73
N CYS A 23 2.52 -9.21 0.09
CA CYS A 23 1.80 -10.10 0.98
C CYS A 23 1.49 -11.41 0.25
N ASN A 24 2.00 -12.52 0.81
CA ASN A 24 1.59 -13.87 0.43
C ASN A 24 0.09 -13.96 0.74
N VAL A 25 -0.74 -13.70 -0.27
CA VAL A 25 -2.11 -14.20 -0.25
C VAL A 25 -1.99 -15.68 -0.58
N ASP A 26 -1.82 -16.48 0.46
CA ASP A 26 -1.96 -17.92 0.34
C ASP A 26 -3.35 -18.21 -0.27
N ASP A 27 -3.30 -18.96 -1.36
CA ASP A 27 -4.40 -19.42 -2.19
C ASP A 27 -5.25 -20.43 -1.38
N ASP A 28 -6.05 -19.96 -0.41
CA ASP A 28 -7.06 -20.81 0.23
C ASP A 28 -8.31 -20.86 -0.64
N SER A 29 -8.29 -21.79 -1.59
CA SER A 29 -9.45 -22.17 -2.37
C SER A 29 -9.85 -23.60 -2.00
N SER A 30 -10.76 -23.72 -1.03
CA SER A 30 -11.99 -24.54 -1.12
C SER A 30 -12.46 -25.06 0.24
N ALA A 31 -13.61 -24.57 0.73
CA ALA A 31 -14.74 -25.44 1.06
C ALA A 31 -15.92 -24.63 1.60
N SER A 32 -16.88 -24.40 0.71
CA SER A 32 -18.28 -24.12 1.02
C SER A 32 -18.85 -25.03 2.12
N LYS A 33 -19.35 -24.45 3.22
CA LYS A 33 -20.33 -25.08 4.09
C LYS A 33 -21.45 -24.09 4.41
N SER A 34 -22.61 -24.39 3.85
CA SER A 34 -23.89 -23.74 4.09
C SER A 34 -24.61 -24.45 5.24
N CYS A 35 -25.22 -23.70 6.15
CA CYS A 35 -26.46 -24.09 6.84
C CYS A 35 -27.15 -22.88 7.49
N SER A 36 -28.47 -22.85 7.33
CA SER A 36 -29.41 -21.80 7.75
C SER A 36 -30.06 -22.08 9.11
N GLY A 37 -30.43 -20.99 9.80
CA GLY A 37 -31.56 -20.88 10.77
C GLY A 37 -31.24 -21.23 12.24
N SER A 38 -31.72 -20.54 13.29
CA SER A 38 -32.65 -19.40 13.44
C SER A 38 -32.60 -18.87 14.90
N GLU A 39 -33.13 -17.63 15.10
CA GLU A 39 -33.79 -17.01 16.29
C GLU A 39 -32.99 -16.50 17.52
N ASP A 40 -33.04 -15.15 17.68
CA ASP A 40 -33.21 -14.29 18.87
C ASP A 40 -32.49 -14.57 20.21
N VAL A 41 -31.74 -13.57 20.74
CA VAL A 41 -32.22 -12.58 21.75
C VAL A 41 -31.12 -11.56 22.17
N GLN A 42 -31.55 -10.30 22.27
CA GLN A 42 -31.20 -9.23 23.23
C GLN A 42 -29.74 -8.85 23.56
N ALA A 43 -29.44 -7.60 23.16
CA ALA A 43 -28.81 -6.53 23.93
C ALA A 43 -27.89 -6.90 25.11
N ALA A 44 -26.59 -6.71 24.90
CA ALA A 44 -25.67 -6.31 25.95
C ALA A 44 -24.70 -5.28 25.37
N THR A 45 -24.68 -4.10 25.98
CA THR A 45 -23.62 -3.10 25.85
C THR A 45 -22.31 -3.73 26.32
N SER A 46 -21.43 -4.08 25.40
CA SER A 46 -20.05 -4.44 25.71
C SER A 46 -19.16 -3.30 25.24
N GLU A 47 -18.87 -2.39 26.17
CA GLU A 47 -17.65 -1.59 26.15
C GLU A 47 -16.48 -2.59 26.17
N ASN A 48 -16.05 -3.02 24.99
CA ASN A 48 -14.89 -3.87 24.84
C ASN A 48 -13.68 -2.94 24.88
N GLU A 49 -13.22 -2.67 26.10
CA GLU A 49 -11.88 -2.17 26.37
C GLU A 49 -10.87 -3.29 26.06
N ASP A 50 -10.76 -3.65 24.78
CA ASP A 50 -9.60 -4.38 24.27
C ASP A 50 -8.49 -3.37 24.04
N GLY A 51 -7.95 -2.88 25.17
CA GLY A 51 -6.82 -1.97 25.20
C GLY A 51 -5.56 -2.73 24.79
N ALA A 52 -5.37 -2.95 23.49
CA ALA A 52 -4.02 -2.91 22.95
C ALA A 52 -3.46 -1.56 23.39
N LEU A 53 -2.60 -1.57 24.43
CA LEU A 53 -1.98 -0.37 24.94
C LEU A 53 -1.34 0.34 23.77
N ASP A 54 -1.87 1.51 23.42
CA ASP A 54 -1.31 2.35 22.38
C ASP A 54 0.02 2.90 22.90
N GLU A 55 1.09 2.09 22.78
CA GLU A 55 2.45 2.47 23.15
C GLU A 55 2.90 3.74 22.40
N THR A 56 2.26 4.04 21.27
CA THR A 56 2.61 5.15 20.40
C THR A 56 1.80 6.42 20.69
N GLY A 57 0.65 6.31 21.36
CA GLY A 57 -0.30 7.40 21.61
C GLY A 57 -0.95 8.00 20.35
N ARG A 58 -0.94 7.27 19.22
CA ARG A 58 -1.38 7.76 17.91
C ARG A 58 -2.80 7.33 17.53
N ILE A 59 -3.36 6.33 18.19
CA ILE A 59 -4.68 5.78 17.88
C ILE A 59 -5.77 6.76 18.34
N GLY A 60 -6.83 6.91 17.52
CA GLY A 60 -7.97 7.78 17.84
C GLY A 60 -7.71 9.29 17.71
N ASN A 61 -6.53 9.70 17.22
CA ASN A 61 -6.20 11.11 16.95
C ASN A 61 -5.37 11.27 15.66
N THR A 62 -5.09 12.52 15.29
CA THR A 62 -4.26 12.88 14.12
C THR A 62 -3.16 13.88 14.48
N ASP A 63 -2.78 13.98 15.76
CA ASP A 63 -1.83 15.00 16.24
C ASP A 63 -0.41 14.76 15.71
N TRP A 64 -0.12 13.51 15.32
CA TRP A 64 1.12 13.10 14.65
C TRP A 64 1.20 13.52 13.17
N CYS A 65 0.09 13.97 12.57
CA CYS A 65 0.03 14.36 11.17
C CYS A 65 0.73 15.71 10.92
N GLN A 66 1.69 15.73 9.99
CA GLN A 66 2.36 16.96 9.56
C GLN A 66 1.88 17.48 8.19
N CYS A 67 1.15 16.67 7.41
CA CYS A 67 0.68 17.06 6.08
C CYS A 67 -0.73 17.66 6.07
N GLY A 68 -1.52 17.47 7.13
CA GLY A 68 -2.90 17.95 7.24
C GLY A 68 -3.94 17.11 6.48
N CYS A 69 -3.58 15.96 5.93
CA CYS A 69 -4.48 15.11 5.14
C CYS A 69 -4.66 13.69 5.70
N CYS A 70 -4.05 13.35 6.84
CA CYS A 70 -4.22 12.04 7.46
C CYS A 70 -5.58 11.94 8.18
N ALA A 71 -6.08 10.71 8.30
CA ALA A 71 -7.27 10.38 9.08
C ALA A 71 -6.89 9.45 10.24
N GLN A 72 -7.81 9.29 11.20
CA GLN A 72 -7.65 8.31 12.27
C GLN A 72 -7.68 6.89 11.68
N MET A 73 -6.76 6.03 12.12
CA MET A 73 -6.63 4.65 11.67
C MET A 73 -6.91 3.68 12.83
N PRO A 74 -7.38 2.46 12.53
CA PRO A 74 -7.74 1.49 13.57
C PRO A 74 -6.52 0.90 14.30
N THR A 75 -5.33 0.94 13.69
CA THR A 75 -4.09 0.42 14.30
C THR A 75 -2.98 1.47 14.37
N ALA A 76 -2.06 1.34 15.34
CA ALA A 76 -0.93 2.24 15.49
C ALA A 76 0.03 2.18 14.29
N ASP A 77 0.22 1.00 13.70
CA ASP A 77 1.10 0.78 12.54
C ASP A 77 0.62 1.52 11.29
N GLU A 78 -0.69 1.78 11.18
CA GLU A 78 -1.29 2.56 10.11
C GLU A 78 -1.26 4.07 10.38
N CYS A 79 -0.97 4.50 11.62
CA CYS A 79 -0.90 5.91 12.01
C CYS A 79 0.43 6.57 11.59
N VAL A 80 0.70 6.62 10.29
CA VAL A 80 1.95 7.16 9.71
C VAL A 80 1.68 8.29 8.72
N CYS A 81 2.42 9.40 8.88
CA CYS A 81 2.30 10.56 7.99
C CYS A 81 3.28 10.44 6.80
N CYS A 82 2.84 10.83 5.61
CA CYS A 82 3.71 10.84 4.42
C CYS A 82 4.95 11.75 4.56
N ARG A 83 4.94 12.68 5.53
CA ARG A 83 6.09 13.53 5.86
C ARG A 83 7.14 12.85 6.73
N GLU A 84 6.82 11.73 7.39
CA GLU A 84 7.77 10.97 8.21
C GLU A 84 8.79 10.23 7.34
N TYR A 85 8.52 10.04 6.04
CA TYR A 85 9.45 9.45 5.09
C TYR A 85 10.33 10.51 4.44
N PRO A 86 11.66 10.56 4.73
CA PRO A 86 12.53 11.64 4.23
C PRO A 86 12.61 11.70 2.70
N ALA A 87 12.55 10.54 2.03
CA ALA A 87 12.56 10.46 0.57
C ALA A 87 11.29 11.06 -0.06
N ALA A 88 10.13 10.91 0.58
CA ALA A 88 8.89 11.54 0.12
C ALA A 88 8.87 13.04 0.45
N ALA A 89 9.25 13.40 1.67
CA ALA A 89 9.23 14.77 2.17
C ALA A 89 10.19 15.70 1.41
N SER A 90 11.30 15.17 0.89
CA SER A 90 12.28 15.91 0.09
C SER A 90 11.87 16.11 -1.37
N ARG A 91 11.10 15.18 -1.94
CA ARG A 91 10.69 15.22 -3.35
C ARG A 91 9.53 16.18 -3.61
N GLN A 92 8.68 16.41 -2.62
CA GLN A 92 7.60 17.39 -2.75
C GLN A 92 7.26 18.10 -1.43
N PRO A 93 6.95 19.41 -1.47
CA PRO A 93 6.39 20.12 -0.34
C PRO A 93 4.93 19.71 -0.12
N GLY A 94 4.47 19.67 1.13
CA GLY A 94 3.09 19.35 1.48
C GLY A 94 2.77 17.84 1.49
N CYS A 95 1.49 17.52 1.34
CA CYS A 95 0.99 16.15 1.37
C CYS A 95 1.33 15.41 0.06
N LEU A 96 1.73 14.15 0.16
CA LEU A 96 2.05 13.32 -1.00
C LEU A 96 0.90 13.22 -2.01
N THR A 97 -0.34 13.18 -1.52
CA THR A 97 -1.56 13.06 -2.33
C THR A 97 -1.92 14.33 -3.09
N SER A 98 -1.31 15.47 -2.74
CA SER A 98 -1.52 16.74 -3.47
C SER A 98 -0.69 16.82 -4.76
N ASN A 99 0.15 15.82 -5.03
CA ASN A 99 0.87 15.73 -6.28
C ASN A 99 -0.12 15.60 -7.46
N PRO A 100 0.00 16.41 -8.53
CA PRO A 100 -0.89 16.30 -9.68
C PRO A 100 -0.88 14.91 -10.34
N ASP A 101 0.23 14.19 -10.23
CA ASP A 101 0.38 12.86 -10.83
C ASP A 101 -0.17 11.75 -9.92
N PHE A 102 -0.50 12.03 -8.65
CA PHE A 102 -0.94 11.00 -7.69
C PHE A 102 -2.22 10.30 -8.15
N GLU A 103 -3.20 11.06 -8.63
CA GLU A 103 -4.46 10.48 -9.10
C GLU A 103 -4.24 9.58 -10.33
N THR A 104 -3.44 10.05 -11.28
CA THR A 104 -3.19 9.31 -12.53
C THR A 104 -2.35 8.06 -12.28
N VAL A 105 -1.33 8.13 -11.42
CA VAL A 105 -0.36 7.04 -11.24
C VAL A 105 -0.80 6.05 -10.16
N CYS A 106 -1.39 6.52 -9.06
CA CYS A 106 -1.69 5.70 -7.90
C CYS A 106 -3.17 5.31 -7.78
N LEU A 107 -4.10 6.06 -8.39
CA LEU A 107 -5.55 5.80 -8.27
C LEU A 107 -6.21 5.31 -9.56
N SER A 108 -5.55 5.45 -10.72
CA SER A 108 -6.09 4.99 -12.01
C SER A 108 -6.01 3.47 -12.15
N PRO A 109 -7.15 2.74 -12.23
CA PRO A 109 -7.14 1.28 -12.34
C PRO A 109 -6.39 0.77 -13.58
N GLY A 110 -6.52 1.46 -14.72
CA GLY A 110 -5.84 1.06 -15.95
C GLY A 110 -4.32 1.21 -15.88
N VAL A 111 -3.83 2.22 -15.15
CA VAL A 111 -2.38 2.38 -14.93
C VAL A 111 -1.85 1.31 -13.99
N LEU A 112 -2.60 1.01 -12.92
CA LEU A 112 -2.24 -0.04 -11.97
C LEU A 112 -2.27 -1.44 -12.62
N GLU A 113 -3.23 -1.70 -13.51
CA GLU A 113 -3.30 -2.96 -14.28
C GLU A 113 -2.09 -3.13 -15.20
N VAL A 114 -1.72 -2.09 -15.95
CA VAL A 114 -0.51 -2.13 -16.79
C VAL A 114 0.74 -2.32 -15.93
N ALA A 115 0.86 -1.61 -14.81
CA ALA A 115 1.98 -1.77 -13.88
C ALA A 115 2.08 -3.19 -13.33
N TYR A 116 0.93 -3.79 -12.97
CA TYR A 116 0.84 -5.17 -12.51
C TYR A 116 1.24 -6.18 -13.60
N LEU A 117 0.71 -6.04 -14.82
CA LEU A 117 1.05 -6.92 -15.94
C LEU A 117 2.56 -6.87 -16.26
N VAL A 118 3.13 -5.66 -16.26
CA VAL A 118 4.56 -5.46 -16.45
C VAL A 118 5.35 -6.13 -15.32
N MET A 119 4.92 -5.97 -14.06
CA MET A 119 5.55 -6.63 -12.92
C MET A 119 5.50 -8.16 -13.04
N CYS A 120 4.35 -8.72 -13.41
CA CYS A 120 4.17 -10.16 -13.62
C CYS A 120 5.07 -10.71 -14.73
N TYR A 121 5.20 -9.97 -15.84
CA TYR A 121 6.10 -10.35 -16.94
C TYR A 121 7.56 -10.46 -16.47
N TYR A 122 8.07 -9.45 -15.76
CA TYR A 122 9.44 -9.46 -15.26
C TYR A 122 9.70 -10.53 -14.18
N ARG A 123 8.69 -10.88 -13.38
CA ARG A 123 8.79 -11.98 -12.42
C ARG A 123 8.90 -13.34 -13.11
N GLN A 124 8.32 -13.51 -14.30
CA GLN A 124 8.41 -14.75 -15.08
C GLN A 124 9.73 -14.87 -15.86
N GLU A 125 10.32 -13.76 -16.33
CA GLU A 125 11.65 -13.74 -16.96
C GLU A 125 12.82 -13.75 -15.96
N GLY A 126 12.62 -14.36 -14.77
CA GLY A 126 13.52 -14.32 -13.63
C GLY A 126 15.01 -14.22 -13.99
N MET A 127 15.66 -13.17 -13.46
CA MET A 127 17.10 -13.05 -13.23
C MET A 127 17.97 -13.93 -14.14
N GLY A 128 18.09 -13.57 -15.41
CA GLY A 128 19.16 -14.05 -16.28
C GLY A 128 20.52 -13.47 -15.87
N ILE A 129 20.94 -13.63 -14.61
CA ILE A 129 22.35 -13.46 -14.24
C ILE A 129 23.04 -14.77 -14.61
N THR A 130 23.31 -14.97 -15.90
CA THR A 130 24.35 -15.93 -16.27
C THR A 130 25.67 -15.28 -15.90
N ALA A 131 26.17 -15.60 -14.69
CA ALA A 131 27.59 -15.47 -14.39
C ALA A 131 28.34 -16.33 -15.41
N HIS A 132 29.02 -15.68 -16.36
CA HIS A 132 29.98 -16.33 -17.22
C HIS A 132 31.35 -16.05 -16.61
N GLU A 133 31.95 -17.07 -16.01
CA GLU A 133 33.39 -17.17 -15.77
C GLU A 133 34.08 -17.71 -17.03
#